data_AF-A0A969G655-F1
#
_entry.id   AF-A0A969G655-F1
#
_cell.length_a   1.000
_cell.length_b   1.000
_cell.length_c   1.000
_cell.angle_alpha   90.00
_cell.angle_beta   90.00
_cell.angle_gamma   90.00
#
_symmetry.space_group_name_H-M   'P 1'
#
loop_
_entity.id
_entity.type
_entity.pdbx_description
1 polymer ?
#
loop_
_entity_poly.entity_id
_entity_poly.type
_entity_poly.pdbx_seq_one_letter_code
_entity_poly.pdbx_strand_id
1 'polypeptide(L)'
;MFRESQRDKLAKSKPQADGFTLIEVLAGILMSTAFVLITTQAIAISAVFRVRAQRESEALMKIQENLEDIKFDSLKALSATCGDAATQSTGYGQALINSITTPADSVITLLNKSYSMTRTLAVYNTSPYNAITISYSVADPTSGNVIADLYTEMIPDAAFECN
;
A
#
# COMPACT_ATOMS: atom_id res chain seq x y z
N MET A 1 -43.98 -74.14 -13.68
CA MET A 1 -44.60 -73.63 -12.44
C MET A 1 -43.56 -72.88 -11.59
N PHE A 2 -42.90 -71.83 -12.11
CA PHE A 2 -41.91 -71.03 -11.36
C PHE A 2 -41.71 -69.65 -12.03
N ARG A 3 -42.79 -68.94 -12.37
CA ARG A 3 -42.71 -67.63 -13.03
C ARG A 3 -43.62 -66.56 -12.41
N GLU A 4 -43.92 -66.69 -11.12
CA GLU A 4 -44.84 -65.79 -10.40
C GLU A 4 -44.33 -65.26 -9.06
N SER A 5 -43.09 -65.52 -8.67
CA SER A 5 -42.55 -65.08 -7.36
C SER A 5 -41.49 -63.97 -7.49
N GLN A 6 -41.69 -63.01 -8.39
CA GLN A 6 -40.84 -61.80 -8.47
C GLN A 6 -41.61 -60.51 -8.78
N ARG A 7 -42.95 -60.54 -8.89
CA ARG A 7 -43.73 -59.34 -9.24
C ARG A 7 -44.14 -58.46 -8.05
N ASP A 8 -43.94 -58.91 -6.82
CA ASP A 8 -44.39 -58.19 -5.61
C ASP A 8 -43.31 -57.42 -4.85
N LYS A 9 -42.05 -57.41 -5.34
CA LYS A 9 -40.99 -56.53 -4.80
C LYS A 9 -40.80 -55.23 -5.57
N LEU A 10 -41.77 -54.84 -6.38
CA LEU A 10 -41.94 -53.47 -6.86
C LEU A 10 -43.09 -52.80 -6.10
N ALA A 11 -43.15 -53.01 -4.78
CA ALA A 11 -43.88 -52.13 -3.87
C ALA A 11 -43.13 -50.79 -3.82
N LYS A 12 -43.36 -50.01 -4.88
CA LYS A 12 -43.37 -48.56 -4.97
C LYS A 12 -43.13 -47.92 -3.60
N SER A 13 -41.86 -47.64 -3.30
CA SER A 13 -41.49 -46.60 -2.37
C SER A 13 -42.13 -45.32 -2.89
N LYS A 14 -43.33 -44.99 -2.41
CA LYS A 14 -43.82 -43.63 -2.50
C LYS A 14 -42.74 -42.81 -1.81
N PRO A 15 -42.07 -41.86 -2.49
CA PRO A 15 -41.37 -40.84 -1.73
C PRO A 15 -42.44 -40.22 -0.84
N GLN A 16 -42.30 -40.40 0.48
CA GLN A 16 -43.06 -39.61 1.43
C GLN A 16 -42.67 -38.18 1.13
N ALA A 17 -43.51 -37.50 0.36
CA ALA A 17 -43.47 -36.07 0.21
C ALA A 17 -43.95 -35.51 1.54
N ASP A 18 -43.08 -35.59 2.56
CA ASP A 18 -43.23 -34.82 3.78
C ASP A 18 -43.17 -33.36 3.35
N GLY A 19 -44.31 -32.68 3.42
CA GLY A 19 -44.39 -31.25 3.18
C GLY A 19 -43.59 -30.53 4.26
N PHE A 20 -42.81 -29.53 3.87
CA PHE A 20 -42.02 -28.72 4.80
C PHE A 20 -42.88 -28.25 5.96
N THR A 21 -42.48 -28.61 7.17
CA THR A 21 -43.14 -28.16 8.38
C THR A 21 -42.80 -26.69 8.62
N LEU A 22 -43.80 -25.91 9.04
CA LEU A 22 -43.72 -24.45 9.19
C LEU A 22 -42.57 -24.03 10.12
N ILE A 23 -42.25 -24.85 11.14
CA ILE A 23 -41.15 -24.61 12.07
C ILE A 23 -39.77 -24.78 11.44
N GLU A 24 -39.62 -25.72 10.50
CA GLU A 24 -38.35 -25.99 9.82
C GLU A 24 -38.03 -24.87 8.83
N VAL A 25 -39.03 -24.41 8.10
CA VAL A 25 -38.91 -23.23 7.23
C VAL A 25 -38.51 -22.00 8.06
N LEU A 26 -39.12 -21.81 9.23
CA LEU A 26 -38.82 -20.68 10.10
C LEU A 26 -37.40 -20.76 10.69
N ALA A 27 -36.97 -21.96 11.10
CA ALA A 27 -35.59 -22.19 11.54
C ALA A 27 -34.57 -21.96 10.41
N GLY A 28 -34.87 -22.37 9.17
CA GLY A 28 -34.03 -22.13 8.00
C GLY A 28 -33.92 -20.65 7.63
N ILE A 29 -35.02 -19.89 7.71
CA ILE A 29 -35.01 -18.44 7.49
C ILE A 29 -34.16 -17.75 8.57
N LEU A 30 -34.32 -18.12 9.84
CA LEU A 30 -33.52 -17.55 10.93
C LEU A 30 -32.02 -17.83 10.75
N MET A 31 -31.66 -19.06 10.39
CA MET A 31 -30.27 -19.46 10.13
C MET A 31 -29.69 -18.68 8.93
N SER A 32 -30.36 -18.68 7.79
CA SER A 32 -29.89 -17.98 6.59
C SER A 32 -29.77 -16.47 6.80
N THR A 33 -30.72 -15.85 7.49
CA THR A 33 -30.67 -14.42 7.82
C THR A 33 -29.45 -14.10 8.67
N ALA A 34 -29.15 -14.91 9.70
CA ALA A 34 -27.96 -14.71 10.53
C ALA A 34 -26.68 -14.79 9.69
N PHE A 35 -26.56 -15.78 8.80
CA PHE A 35 -25.40 -15.91 7.92
C PHE A 35 -25.24 -14.73 6.96
N VAL A 36 -26.34 -14.24 6.38
CA VAL A 36 -26.30 -13.06 5.48
C VAL A 36 -25.82 -11.83 6.23
N LEU A 37 -26.35 -11.56 7.44
CA LEU A 37 -25.97 -10.40 8.24
C LEU A 37 -24.48 -10.42 8.62
N ILE A 38 -23.93 -11.60 8.93
CA ILE A 38 -22.50 -11.75 9.23
C ILE A 38 -21.68 -11.52 7.96
N THR A 39 -22.10 -12.11 6.83
CA THR A 39 -21.37 -12.03 5.56
C THR A 39 -21.31 -10.60 5.02
N THR A 40 -22.41 -9.84 5.09
CA THR A 40 -22.44 -8.44 4.63
C THR A 40 -21.43 -7.58 5.40
N GLN A 41 -21.30 -7.77 6.71
CA GLN A 41 -20.32 -7.05 7.51
C GLN A 41 -18.89 -7.43 7.14
N ALA A 42 -18.61 -8.72 6.93
CA ALA A 42 -17.29 -9.17 6.50
C ALA A 42 -16.87 -8.56 5.15
N ILE A 43 -17.81 -8.46 4.20
CA ILE A 43 -17.56 -7.81 2.90
C ILE A 43 -17.28 -6.32 3.08
N ALA A 44 -18.08 -5.62 3.89
CA ALA A 44 -17.87 -4.19 4.14
C ALA A 44 -16.49 -3.91 4.78
N ILE A 45 -16.11 -4.71 5.77
CA ILE A 45 -14.81 -4.59 6.45
C ILE A 45 -13.65 -4.86 5.47
N SER A 46 -13.75 -5.93 4.68
CA SER A 46 -12.70 -6.25 3.69
C SER A 46 -12.57 -5.18 2.60
N ALA A 47 -13.66 -4.57 2.17
CA ALA A 47 -13.62 -3.45 1.22
C ALA A 47 -12.85 -2.25 1.81
N VAL A 48 -13.10 -1.91 3.08
CA VAL A 48 -12.37 -0.82 3.76
C VAL A 48 -10.88 -1.14 3.85
N PHE A 49 -10.50 -2.35 4.26
CA PHE A 49 -9.10 -2.75 4.32
C PHE A 49 -8.42 -2.74 2.96
N ARG A 50 -9.13 -3.20 1.92
CA ARG A 50 -8.62 -3.17 0.54
C ARG A 50 -8.32 -1.73 0.10
N VAL A 51 -9.23 -0.79 0.37
CA VAL A 51 -9.01 0.63 0.01
C VAL A 51 -7.82 1.21 0.77
N ARG A 52 -7.64 0.87 2.06
CA ARG A 52 -6.48 1.31 2.83
C ARG A 52 -5.19 0.76 2.23
N ALA A 53 -5.11 -0.55 2.01
CA ALA A 53 -3.94 -1.19 1.41
C ALA A 53 -3.60 -0.61 0.02
N GLN A 54 -4.61 -0.31 -0.80
CA GLN A 54 -4.39 0.32 -2.10
C GLN A 54 -3.82 1.75 -1.96
N ARG A 55 -4.31 2.54 -0.99
CA ARG A 55 -3.77 3.88 -0.73
C ARG A 55 -2.31 3.83 -0.26
N GLU A 56 -1.97 2.91 0.61
CA GLU A 56 -0.60 2.72 1.08
C GLU A 56 0.32 2.32 -0.09
N SER A 57 -0.12 1.38 -0.93
CA SER A 57 0.64 0.97 -2.12
C SER A 57 0.81 2.10 -3.13
N GLU A 58 -0.24 2.89 -3.39
CA GLU A 58 -0.19 4.02 -4.32
C GLU A 58 0.69 5.15 -3.78
N ALA A 59 0.65 5.41 -2.45
CA ALA A 59 1.54 6.35 -1.78
C ALA A 59 3.01 5.94 -1.96
N LEU A 60 3.34 4.66 -1.73
CA LEU A 60 4.69 4.15 -1.91
C LEU A 60 5.17 4.24 -3.37
N MET A 61 4.30 3.95 -4.35
CA MET A 61 4.64 4.15 -5.76
C MET A 61 4.94 5.61 -6.06
N LYS A 62 4.17 6.55 -5.50
CA LYS A 62 4.40 7.98 -5.71
C LYS A 62 5.71 8.47 -5.08
N ILE A 63 6.06 7.92 -3.91
CA ILE A 63 7.36 8.15 -3.28
C ILE A 63 8.48 7.59 -4.17
N GLN A 64 8.33 6.39 -4.73
CA GLN A 64 9.33 5.77 -5.60
C GLN A 64 9.53 6.59 -6.90
N GLU A 65 8.45 7.03 -7.54
CA GLU A 65 8.49 7.94 -8.69
C GLU A 65 9.30 9.20 -8.37
N ASN A 66 9.02 9.84 -7.22
CA ASN A 66 9.74 11.04 -6.81
C ASN A 66 11.23 10.77 -6.49
N LEU A 67 11.54 9.59 -5.92
CA LEU A 67 12.91 9.16 -5.67
C LEU A 67 13.68 8.92 -6.98
N GLU A 68 13.03 8.38 -8.00
CA GLU A 68 13.61 8.22 -9.34
C GLU A 68 13.90 9.58 -9.99
N ASP A 69 13.01 10.56 -9.83
CA ASP A 69 13.25 11.93 -10.30
C ASP A 69 14.44 12.58 -9.58
N ILE A 70 14.56 12.41 -8.26
CA ILE A 70 15.74 12.88 -7.51
C ILE A 70 17.00 12.20 -7.99
N LYS A 71 16.94 10.88 -8.24
CA LYS A 71 18.08 10.15 -8.78
C LYS A 71 18.49 10.74 -10.13
N PHE A 72 17.55 11.08 -10.99
CA PHE A 72 17.86 11.73 -12.26
C PHE A 72 18.46 13.14 -12.08
N ASP A 73 17.92 13.97 -11.19
CA ASP A 73 18.47 15.29 -10.86
C ASP A 73 19.89 15.19 -10.29
N SER A 74 20.14 14.19 -9.42
CA SER A 74 21.45 13.95 -8.82
C SER A 74 22.54 13.60 -9.85
N LEU A 75 22.16 12.93 -10.95
CA LEU A 75 23.09 12.62 -12.04
C LEU A 75 23.47 13.87 -12.84
N LYS A 76 22.56 14.86 -12.94
CA LYS A 76 22.86 16.14 -13.60
C LYS A 76 23.70 17.06 -12.72
N ALA A 77 23.48 16.98 -11.41
CA ALA A 77 24.24 17.71 -10.39
C ALA A 77 25.74 17.38 -10.38
N LEU A 78 26.15 16.29 -11.04
CA LEU A 78 27.54 15.86 -11.25
C LEU A 78 28.48 16.97 -11.77
N SER A 79 27.95 17.99 -12.45
CA SER A 79 28.75 19.13 -12.93
C SER A 79 29.00 20.24 -11.90
N ALA A 80 28.40 20.16 -10.71
CA ALA A 80 28.46 21.20 -9.69
C ALA A 80 29.53 20.87 -8.64
N THR A 81 30.73 21.43 -8.82
CA THR A 81 31.70 21.79 -7.76
C THR A 81 31.76 20.85 -6.55
N CYS A 82 32.73 19.94 -6.55
CA CYS A 82 33.23 19.34 -5.31
C CYS A 82 33.81 20.47 -4.44
N GLY A 83 33.09 20.90 -3.40
CA GLY A 83 33.70 21.68 -2.32
C GLY A 83 34.48 20.76 -1.39
N ASP A 84 34.92 21.30 -0.25
CA ASP A 84 35.64 20.51 0.76
C ASP A 84 34.73 19.41 1.34
N ALA A 85 35.05 18.15 1.05
CA ALA A 85 34.36 16.97 1.56
C ALA A 85 34.44 16.85 3.10
N ALA A 86 35.39 17.53 3.75
CA ALA A 86 35.48 17.56 5.22
C ALA A 86 34.56 18.61 5.88
N THR A 87 33.81 19.40 5.10
CA THR A 87 32.97 20.49 5.62
C THR A 87 31.51 20.30 5.19
N GLN A 88 30.58 20.18 6.16
CA GLN A 88 29.17 19.87 5.89
C GLN A 88 28.47 20.88 4.96
N SER A 89 28.81 22.17 5.04
CA SER A 89 28.16 23.24 4.27
C SER A 89 28.67 23.39 2.83
N THR A 90 29.85 22.84 2.52
CA THR A 90 30.48 22.92 1.20
C THR A 90 30.70 21.56 0.57
N GLY A 91 30.54 20.48 1.34
CA GLY A 91 30.70 19.11 0.88
C GLY A 91 29.67 18.73 -0.18
N TYR A 92 29.97 17.64 -0.88
CA TYR A 92 29.17 17.16 -2.00
C TYR A 92 27.68 17.00 -1.65
N GLY A 93 27.36 16.47 -0.46
CA GLY A 93 25.98 16.29 -0.02
C GLY A 93 25.16 17.59 0.00
N GLN A 94 25.76 18.72 0.37
CA GLN A 94 25.06 20.01 0.37
C GLN A 94 24.88 20.57 -1.05
N ALA A 95 25.89 20.42 -1.91
CA ALA A 95 25.78 20.80 -3.32
C ALA A 95 24.68 20.02 -4.02
N LEU A 96 24.57 18.72 -3.73
CA LEU A 96 23.50 17.86 -4.23
C LEU A 96 22.12 18.33 -3.75
N ILE A 97 21.93 18.61 -2.47
CA ILE A 97 20.64 19.11 -1.95
C ILE A 97 20.20 20.39 -2.68
N ASN A 98 21.13 21.31 -2.94
CA ASN A 98 20.84 22.56 -3.65
C ASN A 98 20.49 22.34 -5.13
N SER A 99 20.96 21.25 -5.73
CA SER A 99 20.72 20.90 -7.13
C SER A 99 19.41 20.15 -7.38
N ILE A 100 18.80 19.58 -6.33
CA ILE A 100 17.53 18.86 -6.43
C ILE A 100 16.42 19.90 -6.63
N THR A 101 15.79 19.89 -7.80
CA THR A 101 14.74 20.86 -8.17
C THR A 101 13.34 20.31 -8.03
N THR A 102 13.20 18.98 -7.91
CA THR A 102 11.93 18.34 -7.61
C THR A 102 11.31 18.94 -6.34
N PRO A 103 9.98 19.16 -6.30
CA PRO A 103 9.34 19.77 -5.15
C PRO A 103 9.39 18.87 -3.92
N ALA A 104 9.73 19.46 -2.77
CA ALA A 104 9.84 18.76 -1.49
C ALA A 104 8.46 18.48 -0.85
N ASP A 105 7.50 19.38 -1.03
CA ASP A 105 6.14 19.23 -0.56
C ASP A 105 5.18 19.19 -1.74
N SER A 106 4.23 18.26 -1.71
CA SER A 106 3.24 18.14 -2.77
C SER A 106 1.94 17.55 -2.24
N VAL A 107 0.82 18.01 -2.80
CA VAL A 107 -0.48 17.39 -2.56
C VAL A 107 -0.65 16.27 -3.58
N ILE A 108 -0.83 15.05 -3.08
CA ILE A 108 -1.08 13.87 -3.93
C ILE A 108 -2.50 13.39 -3.71
N THR A 109 -3.16 12.90 -4.75
CA THR A 109 -4.51 12.36 -4.65
C THR A 109 -4.45 10.85 -4.80
N LEU A 110 -4.89 10.13 -3.75
CA LEU A 110 -4.90 8.68 -3.68
C LEU A 110 -6.35 8.20 -3.50
N LEU A 111 -6.87 7.45 -4.48
CA LEU A 111 -8.26 6.96 -4.46
C LEU A 111 -9.29 8.04 -4.06
N ASN A 112 -9.26 9.18 -4.77
CA ASN A 112 -10.13 10.35 -4.60
C ASN A 112 -10.03 11.07 -3.24
N LYS A 113 -8.94 10.86 -2.49
CA LYS A 113 -8.65 11.61 -1.27
C LYS A 113 -7.26 12.23 -1.37
N SER A 114 -7.16 13.51 -1.01
CA SER A 114 -5.89 14.24 -1.02
C SER A 114 -5.08 13.99 0.25
N TYR A 115 -3.78 13.85 0.08
CA TYR A 115 -2.78 13.65 1.12
C TYR A 115 -1.64 14.66 0.93
N SER A 116 -1.00 15.06 2.02
CA SER A 116 0.23 15.84 1.98
C SER A 116 1.41 14.88 1.96
N MET A 117 2.20 14.94 0.89
CA MET A 117 3.51 14.32 0.82
C MET A 117 4.57 15.36 1.15
N THR A 118 5.38 15.07 2.15
CA THR A 118 6.51 15.90 2.57
C THR A 118 7.79 15.10 2.43
N ARG A 119 8.80 15.76 1.87
CA ARG A 119 10.16 15.24 1.71
C ARG A 119 11.13 16.13 2.47
N THR A 120 11.98 15.52 3.27
CA THR A 120 13.07 16.19 3.97
C THR A 120 14.40 15.65 3.49
N LEU A 121 15.29 16.55 3.08
CA LEU A 121 16.65 16.25 2.67
C LEU A 121 17.60 16.77 3.75
N ALA A 122 18.60 15.96 4.10
CA ALA A 122 19.67 16.39 5.01
C ALA A 122 21.00 15.77 4.60
N VAL A 123 22.08 16.50 4.84
CA VAL A 123 23.45 15.97 4.67
C VAL A 123 23.72 15.02 5.84
N TYR A 124 24.28 13.85 5.54
CA TYR A 124 24.68 12.91 6.58
C TYR A 124 25.71 13.56 7.52
N ASN A 125 25.57 13.40 8.83
CA ASN A 125 26.28 14.22 9.83
C ASN A 125 27.70 13.72 10.16
N THR A 126 28.32 12.93 9.29
CA THR A 126 29.69 12.45 9.47
C THR A 126 30.53 12.78 8.23
N SER A 127 31.76 13.24 8.47
CA SER A 127 32.75 13.42 7.43
C SER A 127 33.01 12.08 6.74
N PRO A 128 33.04 11.99 5.39
CA PRO A 128 33.26 13.09 4.42
C PRO A 128 31.99 13.71 3.79
N TYR A 129 30.84 13.77 4.49
CA TYR A 129 29.63 14.51 4.07
C TYR A 129 29.18 14.25 2.61
N ASN A 130 29.45 13.05 2.11
CA ASN A 130 29.22 12.61 0.73
C ASN A 130 27.86 11.91 0.54
N ALA A 131 27.20 11.57 1.65
CA ALA A 131 25.88 10.96 1.70
C ALA A 131 24.80 11.99 2.02
N ILE A 132 23.62 11.82 1.43
CA ILE A 132 22.40 12.54 1.81
C ILE A 132 21.35 11.56 2.32
N THR A 133 20.59 11.98 3.31
CA THR A 133 19.42 11.26 3.81
C THR A 133 18.16 11.88 3.22
N ILE A 134 17.27 11.02 2.75
CA ILE A 134 15.99 11.39 2.15
C ILE A 134 14.89 10.72 2.96
N SER A 135 14.04 11.54 3.58
CA SER A 135 12.89 11.08 4.36
C SER A 135 11.61 11.55 3.69
N TYR A 136 10.68 10.63 3.45
CA TYR A 136 9.34 10.90 2.97
C TYR A 136 8.31 10.58 4.04
N SER A 137 7.25 11.39 4.08
CA SER A 137 6.06 11.14 4.87
C SER A 137 4.83 11.54 4.07
N VAL A 138 3.88 10.62 3.94
CA VAL A 138 2.57 10.87 3.35
C VAL A 138 1.54 10.81 4.46
N ALA A 139 0.93 11.95 4.75
CA ALA A 139 -0.04 12.10 5.82
C ALA A 139 -1.37 12.66 5.31
N ASP A 140 -2.45 12.30 5.99
CA ASP A 140 -3.75 12.94 5.80
C ASP A 140 -3.70 14.35 6.43
N PRO A 141 -3.92 15.43 5.65
CA PRO A 141 -3.82 16.79 6.16
C PRO A 141 -4.88 17.13 7.22
N THR A 142 -5.98 16.38 7.27
CA THR A 142 -7.06 16.62 8.22
C THR A 142 -6.84 15.88 9.54
N SER A 143 -6.34 14.64 9.47
CA SER A 143 -6.21 13.77 10.65
C SER A 143 -4.78 13.62 11.17
N GLY A 144 -3.77 14.01 10.40
CA GLY A 144 -2.35 13.83 10.73
C GLY A 144 -1.89 12.36 10.66
N ASN A 145 -2.77 11.43 10.27
CA ASN A 145 -2.41 10.02 10.17
C ASN A 145 -1.45 9.80 9.01
N VAL A 146 -0.25 9.28 9.32
CA VAL A 146 0.74 8.86 8.34
C VAL A 146 0.30 7.52 7.75
N ILE A 147 0.26 7.46 6.42
CA ILE A 147 -0.13 6.26 5.67
C ILE A 147 1.05 5.61 4.95
N ALA A 148 2.13 6.35 4.72
CA ALA A 148 3.36 5.81 4.17
C ALA A 148 4.54 6.68 4.59
N ASP A 149 5.63 6.02 4.94
CA ASP A 149 6.92 6.61 5.25
C ASP A 149 8.02 5.85 4.52
N LEU A 150 9.06 6.58 4.10
CA LEU A 150 10.25 5.99 3.51
C LEU A 150 11.47 6.77 3.98
N TYR A 151 12.45 6.05 4.50
CA TYR A 151 13.78 6.57 4.76
C TYR A 151 14.76 5.88 3.82
N THR A 152 15.59 6.65 3.15
CA THR A 152 16.68 6.13 2.34
C THR A 152 17.90 7.02 2.42
N GLU A 153 19.06 6.40 2.25
CA GLU A 153 20.34 7.09 2.16
C GLU A 153 20.85 6.96 0.72
N MET A 154 21.39 8.06 0.20
CA MET A 154 21.92 8.12 -1.15
C MET A 154 23.36 8.59 -1.14
N ILE A 155 24.23 7.79 -1.76
CA ILE A 155 25.61 8.15 -2.08
C ILE A 155 25.76 8.04 -3.59
N PRO A 156 25.78 9.16 -4.33
CA PRO A 156 26.02 9.13 -5.76
C PRO A 156 27.46 8.72 -6.05
N ASP A 157 27.68 8.05 -7.18
CA ASP A 157 29.03 7.62 -7.62
C ASP A 157 29.99 8.82 -7.74
N ALA A 158 29.46 9.94 -8.21
CA ALA A 158 30.08 11.27 -8.24
C ALA A 158 30.76 11.69 -6.92
N ALA A 159 30.18 11.29 -5.79
CA ALA A 159 30.64 11.70 -4.48
C ALA A 159 32.00 11.05 -4.12
N PHE A 160 32.37 9.97 -4.80
CA PHE A 160 33.68 9.32 -4.67
C PHE A 160 34.76 9.96 -5.54
N GLU A 161 34.39 10.77 -6.52
CA GLU A 161 35.34 11.54 -7.34
C GLU A 161 35.76 12.85 -6.65
N CYS A 162 34.97 13.32 -5.68
CA CYS A 162 35.29 14.47 -4.84
C CYS A 162 36.20 14.04 -3.67
N ASN A 163 37.51 14.32 -3.77
CA ASN A 163 38.51 14.03 -2.73
C ASN A 163 39.22 15.29 -2.24
#